data_AF-A0A947JAC4-F1
#
_entry.id   AF-A0A947JAC4-F1
#
_cell.length_a   1.000
_cell.length_b   1.000
_cell.length_c   1.000
_cell.angle_alpha   90.00
_cell.angle_beta   90.00
_cell.angle_gamma   90.00
#
_symmetry.space_group_name_H-M   'P 1'
#
loop_
_entity.id
_entity.type
_entity.pdbx_description
1 polymer ?
#
loop_
_entity_poly.entity_id
_entity_poly.type
_entity_poly.pdbx_seq_one_letter_code
_entity_poly.pdbx_strand_id
1 'polypeptide(L)'
;MAEDTVTTQELLEFLQENMLTKEDGKKFATKEDGKNFATKEDIEQIRLEMATKGELREMEARIMERFSAMDREIEDIKKALNRLETKT
;
A
#
# COMPACT_ATOMS: atom_id res chain seq x y z
N MET A 1 65.49 -17.01 5.16
CA MET A 1 64.03 -16.89 4.99
C MET A 1 63.55 -16.28 6.29
N ALA A 2 63.11 -15.01 6.27
CA ALA A 2 62.55 -14.41 7.47
C ALA A 2 61.22 -15.12 7.73
N GLU A 3 61.05 -15.72 8.91
CA GLU A 3 59.76 -16.24 9.32
C GLU A 3 58.88 -15.02 9.60
N ASP A 4 57.82 -14.84 8.83
CA ASP A 4 56.77 -13.87 9.11
C ASP A 4 56.02 -14.33 10.36
N THR A 5 56.57 -14.01 11.54
CA THR A 5 55.94 -14.33 12.81
C THR A 5 54.90 -13.26 13.13
N VAL A 6 53.62 -13.60 13.00
CA VAL A 6 52.54 -12.73 13.47
C VAL A 6 52.57 -12.68 14.99
N THR A 7 52.60 -11.46 15.53
CA THR A 7 52.60 -11.18 16.96
C THR A 7 51.19 -11.24 17.54
N THR A 8 51.10 -11.44 18.86
CA THR A 8 49.83 -11.36 19.58
C THR A 8 49.21 -9.97 19.54
N GLN A 9 49.99 -8.90 19.38
CA GLN A 9 49.48 -7.54 19.24
C GLN A 9 48.78 -7.33 17.90
N GLU A 10 49.38 -7.79 16.81
CA GLU A 10 48.77 -7.74 15.47
C GLU A 10 47.46 -8.53 15.41
N LEU A 11 47.40 -9.69 16.09
CA LEU A 11 46.15 -10.45 16.23
C LEU A 11 45.08 -9.70 17.05
N LEU A 12 45.48 -8.94 18.06
CA LEU A 12 44.57 -8.20 18.91
C LEU A 12 43.97 -6.99 18.17
N GLU A 13 44.79 -6.26 17.42
CA GLU A 13 44.35 -5.15 16.57
C GLU A 13 43.40 -5.65 15.48
N PHE A 14 43.76 -6.75 14.81
CA PHE A 14 42.90 -7.37 13.81
C PHE A 14 41.53 -7.77 14.40
N LEU A 15 41.50 -8.34 15.60
CA LEU A 15 40.24 -8.68 16.27
C LEU A 15 39.43 -7.43 16.64
N GLN A 16 40.08 -6.37 17.13
CA GLN A 16 39.41 -5.11 17.48
C GLN A 16 38.78 -4.42 16.27
N GLU A 17 39.46 -4.45 15.11
CA GLU A 17 38.94 -3.88 13.87
C GLU A 17 37.74 -4.64 13.30
N ASN A 18 37.66 -5.97 13.53
CA ASN A 18 36.66 -6.84 12.91
C ASN A 18 35.53 -7.28 13.86
N MET A 19 35.63 -6.97 15.15
CA MET A 19 34.58 -7.29 16.12
C MET A 19 33.49 -6.22 16.16
N LEU A 20 32.24 -6.68 16.16
CA LEU A 20 31.09 -5.81 16.33
C LEU A 20 31.00 -5.32 17.79
N THR A 21 30.85 -4.02 17.99
CA THR A 21 30.70 -3.45 19.33
C THR A 21 29.24 -3.39 19.77
N LYS A 22 29.02 -3.16 21.07
CA LYS A 22 27.66 -2.94 21.61
C LYS A 22 26.98 -1.71 20.98
N GLU A 23 27.75 -0.69 20.61
CA GLU A 23 27.21 0.50 19.94
C GLU A 23 26.81 0.22 18.49
N ASP A 24 27.53 -0.68 17.80
CA ASP A 24 27.14 -1.14 16.47
C ASP A 24 25.83 -1.93 16.51
N GLY A 25 25.69 -2.81 17.52
CA GLY A 25 24.47 -3.61 17.74
C GLY A 25 23.19 -2.78 17.87
N LYS A 26 23.27 -1.58 18.48
CA LYS A 26 22.10 -0.69 18.65
C LYS A 26 21.56 -0.12 17.33
N LYS A 27 22.36 -0.13 16.27
CA LYS A 27 21.93 0.34 14.93
C LYS A 27 21.17 -0.73 14.15
N PHE A 28 21.22 -1.99 14.59
CA PHE A 28 20.50 -3.08 13.95
C PHE A 28 19.06 -3.15 14.47
N ALA A 29 18.12 -3.35 13.55
CA ALA A 29 16.76 -3.74 13.92
C ALA A 29 16.80 -5.14 14.57
N THR A 30 16.02 -5.29 15.62
CA THR A 30 15.78 -6.55 16.32
C THR A 30 14.59 -7.28 15.69
N LYS A 31 14.42 -8.55 16.06
CA LYS A 31 13.23 -9.31 15.64
C LYS A 31 11.93 -8.73 16.21
N GLU A 32 12.00 -8.05 17.35
CA GLU A 32 10.84 -7.41 17.97
C GLU A 32 10.36 -6.22 17.13
N ASP A 33 11.29 -5.46 16.53
CA ASP A 33 10.95 -4.31 15.67
C ASP A 33 10.11 -4.73 14.45
N GLY A 34 10.26 -5.98 13.99
CA GLY A 34 9.55 -6.54 12.85
C GLY A 34 8.10 -6.99 13.13
N LYS A 35 7.72 -7.19 14.40
CA LYS A 35 6.45 -7.88 14.74
C LYS A 35 5.19 -7.13 14.30
N ASN A 36 5.25 -5.81 14.18
CA ASN A 36 4.12 -4.98 13.81
C ASN A 36 4.06 -4.66 12.31
N PHE A 37 4.99 -5.19 11.51
CA PHE A 37 4.96 -5.01 10.06
C PHE A 37 3.99 -6.01 9.43
N ALA A 38 3.09 -5.50 8.59
CA ALA A 38 2.27 -6.34 7.72
C ALA A 38 3.16 -7.05 6.69
N THR A 39 2.90 -8.32 6.47
CA THR A 39 3.50 -9.13 5.41
C THR A 39 2.83 -8.85 4.06
N LYS A 40 3.39 -9.39 2.98
CA LYS A 40 2.78 -9.26 1.65
C LYS A 40 1.45 -10.01 1.59
N GLU A 41 1.39 -11.16 2.25
CA GLU A 41 0.20 -11.99 2.38
C GLU A 41 -0.92 -11.24 3.13
N ASP A 42 -0.58 -10.52 4.22
CA ASP A 42 -1.55 -9.68 4.94
C ASP A 42 -2.12 -8.57 4.03
N ILE A 43 -1.28 -7.94 3.20
CA ILE A 43 -1.71 -6.89 2.25
C ILE A 43 -2.62 -7.46 1.16
N GLU A 44 -2.31 -8.64 0.61
CA GLU A 44 -3.17 -9.28 -0.39
C GLU A 44 -4.52 -9.71 0.21
N GLN A 45 -4.57 -10.19 1.46
CA GLN A 45 -5.84 -10.47 2.12
C GLN A 45 -6.68 -9.20 2.30
N ILE A 46 -6.07 -8.11 2.79
CA ILE A 46 -6.75 -6.81 2.89
C ILE A 46 -7.30 -6.38 1.52
N ARG A 47 -6.54 -6.60 0.44
CA ARG A 47 -6.96 -6.25 -0.92
C ARG A 47 -8.11 -7.11 -1.44
N LEU A 48 -8.19 -8.38 -1.05
CA LEU A 48 -9.30 -9.26 -1.44
C LEU A 48 -10.60 -8.92 -0.69
N GLU A 49 -10.49 -8.46 0.56
CA GLU A 49 -11.65 -8.15 1.41
C GLU A 49 -12.13 -6.70 1.27
N MET A 50 -11.22 -5.78 0.94
CA MET A 50 -11.54 -4.35 0.83
C MET A 50 -11.61 -3.89 -0.63
N ALA A 51 -12.68 -3.17 -0.96
CA ALA A 51 -12.75 -2.44 -2.22
C ALA A 51 -11.63 -1.41 -2.29
N THR A 52 -10.86 -1.45 -3.38
CA THR A 52 -9.83 -0.48 -3.69
C THR A 52 -10.44 0.86 -4.06
N LYS A 53 -9.64 1.93 -3.94
CA LYS A 53 -10.05 3.27 -4.39
C LYS A 53 -10.41 3.31 -5.88
N GLY A 54 -9.83 2.42 -6.70
CA GLY A 54 -10.14 2.31 -8.12
C GLY A 54 -11.56 1.79 -8.36
N GLU A 55 -11.93 0.70 -7.69
CA GLU A 55 -13.25 0.10 -7.77
C GLU A 55 -14.36 1.06 -7.30
N LEU A 56 -14.10 1.83 -6.25
CA LEU A 56 -15.04 2.87 -5.78
C LEU A 56 -15.23 4.00 -6.81
N ARG A 57 -14.17 4.44 -7.49
CA ARG A 57 -14.26 5.45 -8.56
C ARG A 57 -15.03 4.94 -9.77
N GLU A 58 -14.83 3.68 -10.14
CA GLU A 58 -15.59 3.04 -11.22
C GLU A 58 -17.07 2.94 -10.86
N MET A 59 -17.39 2.57 -9.62
CA MET A 59 -18.76 2.54 -9.12
C MET A 59 -19.39 3.94 -9.14
N GLU A 60 -18.67 4.96 -8.70
CA GLU A 60 -19.10 6.37 -8.74
C GLU A 60 -19.41 6.81 -10.18
N ALA A 61 -18.52 6.52 -11.14
CA ALA A 61 -18.72 6.86 -12.54
C ALA A 61 -19.99 6.19 -13.12
N ARG A 62 -20.20 4.89 -12.83
CA ARG A 62 -21.40 4.15 -13.25
C ARG A 62 -22.68 4.72 -12.65
N ILE A 63 -22.63 5.13 -11.38
CA ILE A 63 -23.75 5.76 -10.70
C ILE A 63 -24.08 7.11 -11.36
N MET A 64 -23.08 7.95 -11.63
CA MET A 64 -23.28 9.24 -12.30
C MET A 64 -23.87 9.09 -13.70
N GLU A 65 -23.38 8.12 -14.48
CA GLU A 65 -23.91 7.82 -15.81
C GLU A 65 -25.40 7.44 -15.73
N ARG A 66 -25.77 6.61 -14.75
CA ARG A 66 -27.15 6.18 -14.57
C ARG A 66 -28.07 7.31 -14.10
N PHE A 67 -27.61 8.19 -13.22
CA PHE A 67 -28.35 9.38 -12.84
C PHE A 67 -28.58 10.30 -14.05
N SER A 68 -27.55 10.51 -14.86
CA SER A 68 -27.64 11.33 -16.08
C SER A 68 -28.58 10.75 -17.14
N ALA A 69 -28.72 9.41 -17.20
CA ALA A 69 -29.70 8.76 -18.04
C ALA A 69 -31.12 8.96 -17.51
N MET A 70 -31.31 8.80 -16.20
CA MET A 70 -32.61 8.98 -15.54
C MET A 70 -33.12 10.42 -15.67
N ASP A 71 -32.24 11.43 -15.57
CA ASP A 71 -32.62 12.83 -15.77
C ASP A 71 -33.20 13.09 -17.17
N ARG A 72 -32.62 12.47 -18.20
CA ARG A 72 -33.12 12.54 -19.58
C ARG A 72 -34.48 11.86 -19.72
N GLU A 73 -34.64 10.66 -19.17
CA GLU A 73 -35.92 9.94 -19.19
C GLU A 73 -37.03 10.73 -18.47
N ILE A 74 -36.73 11.33 -17.32
CA ILE A 74 -37.67 12.19 -16.59
C ILE A 74 -38.07 13.39 -17.43
N GLU A 75 -37.14 14.01 -18.15
CA GLU A 75 -37.44 15.14 -19.03
C GLU A 75 -38.36 14.74 -20.19
N ASP A 76 -38.11 13.59 -20.81
CA ASP A 76 -38.94 13.06 -21.89
C ASP A 76 -40.36 12.72 -21.39
N ILE A 77 -40.48 12.14 -20.19
CA ILE A 77 -41.78 11.87 -19.54
C ILE A 77 -42.53 13.18 -19.29
N LYS A 78 -41.85 14.21 -18.75
CA LYS A 78 -42.46 15.54 -18.53
C LYS A 78 -42.98 16.15 -19.83
N LYS A 79 -42.20 16.06 -20.92
CA LYS A 79 -42.62 16.54 -22.25
C LYS A 79 -43.84 15.78 -22.76
N ALA A 80 -43.88 14.46 -22.57
CA ALA A 80 -45.01 13.63 -22.98
C ALA A 80 -46.30 13.99 -22.20
N LEU A 81 -46.19 14.18 -20.89
CA LEU A 81 -47.30 14.57 -20.02
C LEU A 81 -47.92 15.90 -20.45
N ASN A 82 -47.11 16.93 -20.64
CA ASN A 82 -47.57 18.25 -21.09
C ASN A 82 -48.35 18.19 -22.42
N ARG A 83 -47.96 17.29 -23.34
CA ARG A 83 -48.66 17.10 -24.62
C ARG A 83 -50.02 16.41 -24.47
N LEU A 84 -50.20 15.60 -23.42
CA LEU A 84 -51.49 14.97 -23.11
C LEU A 84 -52.43 15.96 -22.43
N GLU A 85 -51.91 16.74 -21.48
CA GLU A 85 -52.66 17.79 -20.79
C GLU A 85 -53.19 18.86 -21.77
N THR A 86 -52.40 19.22 -22.78
CA THR A 86 -52.80 20.22 -23.80
C THR A 86 -53.71 19.66 -24.90
N LYS A 87 -53.88 18.33 -24.97
CA LYS A 87 -54.79 17.67 -25.93
C LYS A 87 -56.17 17.38 -25.35
N THR A 88 -56.36 17.58 -24.05
CA THR A 88 -57.62 17.35 -23.33
C THR A 88 -58.27 18.68 -23.02
#